data_AF-Q3M1G1-F1
#
_entry.id   AF-Q3M1G1-F1
#
_cell.length_a   1.000
_cell.length_b   1.000
_cell.length_c   1.000
_cell.angle_alpha   90.00
_cell.angle_beta   90.00
_cell.angle_gamma   90.00
#
_symmetry.space_group_name_H-M   'P 1'
#
loop_
_entity.id
_entity.type
_entity.pdbx_description
1 polymer ?
#
loop_
_entity_poly.entity_id
_entity_poly.type
_entity_poly.pdbx_seq_one_letter_code
_entity_poly.pdbx_strand_id
1 'polypeptide(L)'
;MMPKQTRFRNARSQTYYMRNTMNKPKFFVTPGYGEYLLNQLHYSQAVKIDNRVEISGQGGWDDNLQITESLADEIAQAFRNVERTLATAGAGWEHVVHVNSYHVGGFPPEVNEVMSKLFRHYMPNHAPIWTQVGVAALGLPTMRIEIRVTAIVP
;
A
#
# COMPACT_ATOMS: atom_id res chain seq x y z
N MET A 1 7.20 34.27 -59.52
CA MET A 1 6.09 33.95 -58.60
C MET A 1 6.32 32.55 -58.05
N MET A 2 6.57 32.42 -56.75
CA MET A 2 6.59 31.14 -56.02
C MET A 2 5.57 31.23 -54.88
N PRO A 3 4.82 30.17 -54.54
CA PRO A 3 3.82 30.24 -53.48
C PRO A 3 4.51 30.19 -52.10
N LYS A 4 4.12 31.11 -51.21
CA LYS A 4 4.49 31.09 -49.80
C LYS A 4 3.84 29.89 -49.11
N GLN A 5 4.64 28.95 -48.61
CA GLN A 5 4.17 27.89 -47.72
C GLN A 5 3.81 28.48 -46.35
N THR A 6 2.51 28.49 -46.05
CA THR A 6 1.96 28.87 -44.74
C THR A 6 2.27 27.77 -43.73
N ARG A 7 3.20 28.01 -42.80
CA ARG A 7 3.43 27.13 -41.64
C ARG A 7 2.31 27.33 -40.62
N PHE A 8 1.27 26.52 -40.68
CA PHE A 8 0.37 26.31 -39.55
C PHE A 8 1.07 25.39 -38.53
N ARG A 9 1.76 25.97 -37.54
CA ARG A 9 2.17 25.21 -36.35
C ARG A 9 0.92 24.91 -35.52
N ASN A 10 0.53 23.65 -35.52
CA ASN A 10 -0.67 23.15 -34.86
C ASN A 10 -0.46 23.14 -33.33
N ALA A 11 -0.91 24.18 -32.62
CA ALA A 11 -0.82 24.28 -31.16
C ALA A 11 -1.55 23.14 -30.40
N ARG A 12 -2.41 22.37 -31.08
CA ARG A 12 -3.11 21.22 -30.52
C ARG A 12 -2.25 19.96 -30.36
N SER A 13 -1.11 19.84 -31.05
CA SER A 13 -0.25 18.66 -30.90
C SER A 13 0.66 18.74 -29.67
N GLN A 14 1.06 19.96 -29.27
CA GLN A 14 1.98 20.15 -28.15
C GLN A 14 1.30 19.86 -26.80
N THR A 15 0.02 20.19 -26.65
CA THR A 15 -0.80 19.88 -25.46
C THR A 15 -1.09 18.39 -25.29
N TYR A 16 -1.03 17.60 -26.37
CA TYR A 16 -1.21 16.14 -26.33
C TYR A 16 0.07 15.41 -25.87
N TYR A 17 1.25 15.92 -26.27
CA TYR A 17 2.54 15.36 -25.85
C TYR A 17 2.97 15.75 -24.43
N MET A 18 2.42 16.83 -23.86
CA MET A 18 2.72 17.24 -22.47
C MET A 18 1.93 16.46 -21.40
N ARG A 19 1.09 15.49 -21.77
CA ARG A 19 0.23 14.73 -20.82
C ARG A 19 0.66 13.29 -20.56
N ASN A 20 1.73 12.78 -21.18
CA ASN A 20 1.98 11.33 -21.22
C ASN A 20 3.38 10.89 -20.77
N THR A 21 4.05 11.65 -19.92
CA THR A 21 5.19 11.10 -19.18
C THR A 21 4.69 10.61 -17.83
N MET A 22 4.46 9.30 -17.69
CA MET A 22 4.30 8.69 -16.35
C MET A 22 5.45 9.18 -15.48
N ASN A 23 5.14 9.67 -14.28
CA ASN A 23 6.21 10.06 -13.37
C ASN A 23 7.02 8.82 -12.99
N LYS A 24 8.32 9.02 -12.83
CA LYS A 24 9.21 7.95 -12.35
C LYS A 24 8.70 7.42 -11.01
N PRO A 25 8.73 6.09 -10.78
CA PRO A 25 8.41 5.52 -9.48
C PRO A 25 9.25 6.14 -8.38
N LYS A 26 8.63 6.47 -7.25
CA LYS A 26 9.29 6.93 -6.03
C LYS A 26 9.12 5.88 -4.95
N PHE A 27 10.21 5.47 -4.32
CA PHE A 27 10.22 4.47 -3.26
C PHE A 27 10.38 5.13 -1.90
N PHE A 28 9.70 4.58 -0.90
CA PHE A 28 9.65 5.13 0.45
C PHE A 28 9.93 4.05 1.49
N VAL A 29 10.50 4.49 2.59
CA VAL A 29 10.89 3.67 3.73
C VAL A 29 10.08 4.13 4.93
N THR A 30 9.45 3.17 5.62
CA THR A 30 8.70 3.48 6.84
C THR A 30 9.66 3.68 8.01
N PRO A 31 9.61 4.84 8.71
CA PRO A 31 10.51 5.07 9.83
C PRO A 31 10.40 3.99 10.92
N GLY A 32 11.54 3.50 11.40
CA GLY A 32 11.65 2.47 12.42
C GLY A 32 12.05 1.13 11.81
N TYR A 33 11.11 0.19 11.70
CA TYR A 33 11.39 -1.12 11.11
C TYR A 33 11.83 -1.04 9.64
N GLY A 34 11.43 -0.01 8.89
CA GLY A 34 11.65 0.04 7.45
C GLY A 34 13.11 0.19 7.07
N GLU A 35 13.89 1.03 7.78
CA GLU A 35 15.32 1.18 7.54
C GLU A 35 16.08 -0.13 7.82
N TYR A 36 15.71 -0.82 8.90
CA TYR A 36 16.28 -2.13 9.21
C TYR A 36 15.99 -3.13 8.10
N LEU A 37 14.73 -3.25 7.70
CA LEU A 37 14.29 -4.20 6.66
C LEU A 37 14.88 -3.87 5.29
N LEU A 38 15.02 -2.58 4.94
CA LEU A 38 15.72 -2.17 3.72
C LEU A 38 17.18 -2.63 3.74
N ASN A 39 17.89 -2.39 4.85
CA ASN A 39 19.30 -2.73 4.97
C ASN A 39 19.54 -4.25 4.97
N GLN A 40 18.65 -5.02 5.59
CA GLN A 40 18.81 -6.47 5.71
C GLN A 40 18.26 -7.25 4.51
N LEU A 41 17.13 -6.80 3.93
CA LEU A 41 16.36 -7.56 2.95
C LEU A 41 16.24 -6.85 1.59
N HIS A 42 16.76 -5.63 1.46
CA HIS A 42 16.86 -4.89 0.20
C HIS A 42 15.52 -4.62 -0.50
N TYR A 43 14.48 -4.27 0.26
CA TYR A 43 13.19 -3.84 -0.31
C TYR A 43 12.67 -2.57 0.37
N SER A 44 11.85 -1.80 -0.36
CA SER A 44 11.18 -0.61 0.14
C SER A 44 9.77 -0.92 0.64
N GLN A 45 9.28 -0.15 1.60
CA GLN A 45 7.98 -0.38 2.22
C GLN A 45 6.83 0.14 1.34
N ALA A 46 7.06 1.20 0.55
CA ALA A 46 6.08 1.70 -0.39
C ALA A 46 6.70 2.16 -1.72
N VAL A 47 5.86 2.21 -2.76
CA VAL A 47 6.14 2.84 -4.04
C VAL A 47 4.96 3.72 -4.46
N LYS A 48 5.24 4.90 -5.01
CA LYS A 48 4.26 5.78 -5.64
C LYS A 48 4.58 5.96 -7.11
N ILE A 49 3.57 5.75 -7.95
CA ILE A 49 3.61 5.96 -9.40
C ILE A 49 2.41 6.83 -9.75
N ASP A 50 2.67 8.08 -10.14
CA ASP A 50 1.65 9.11 -10.30
C ASP A 50 0.77 9.22 -9.04
N ASN A 51 -0.51 8.83 -9.15
CA ASN A 51 -1.47 8.88 -8.07
C ASN A 51 -1.72 7.52 -7.39
N ARG A 52 -1.06 6.46 -7.85
CA ARG A 52 -1.17 5.12 -7.29
C ARG A 52 -0.06 4.87 -6.27
N VAL A 53 -0.44 4.38 -5.09
CA VAL A 53 0.46 3.93 -4.04
C VAL A 53 0.30 2.43 -3.85
N GLU A 54 1.39 1.69 -3.88
CA GLU A 54 1.44 0.30 -3.47
C GLU A 54 2.38 0.15 -2.29
N ILE A 55 2.02 -0.69 -1.33
CA ILE A 55 2.87 -1.01 -0.19
C ILE A 55 3.28 -2.48 -0.23
N SER A 56 4.43 -2.76 0.36
CA SER A 56 4.83 -4.11 0.74
C SER A 56 3.96 -4.63 1.88
N GLY A 57 3.94 -5.93 2.10
CA GLY A 57 3.13 -6.54 3.16
C GLY A 57 3.51 -6.02 4.55
N GLN A 58 2.50 -5.76 5.37
CA GLN A 58 2.61 -5.24 6.73
C GLN A 58 2.00 -6.26 7.70
N GLY A 59 2.82 -6.76 8.61
CA GLY A 59 2.40 -7.62 9.72
C GLY A 59 2.26 -6.83 11.02
N GLY A 60 1.82 -7.52 12.07
CA GLY A 60 1.58 -6.93 13.38
C GLY A 60 2.81 -6.73 14.26
N TRP A 61 3.95 -6.37 13.67
CA TRP A 61 5.20 -6.15 14.39
C TRP A 61 5.36 -4.71 14.93
N ASP A 62 6.14 -4.57 16.00
CA ASP A 62 6.68 -3.29 16.44
C ASP A 62 8.00 -2.93 15.71
N ASP A 63 8.63 -1.81 16.07
CA ASP A 63 9.90 -1.38 15.45
C ASP A 63 11.09 -2.31 15.78
N ASN A 64 10.94 -3.23 16.74
CA ASN A 64 11.91 -4.27 17.08
C ASN A 64 11.55 -5.64 16.48
N LEU A 65 10.61 -5.67 15.53
CA LEU A 65 10.09 -6.87 14.87
C LEU A 65 9.46 -7.89 15.83
N GLN A 66 8.92 -7.42 16.97
CA GLN A 66 8.21 -8.27 17.93
C GLN A 66 6.72 -8.33 17.60
N ILE A 67 6.16 -9.54 17.67
CA ILE A 67 4.73 -9.80 17.47
C ILE A 67 4.07 -9.99 18.82
N THR A 68 2.96 -9.29 19.04
CA THR A 68 2.14 -9.45 20.26
C THR A 68 1.47 -10.82 20.32
N GLU A 69 1.21 -11.34 21.53
CA GLU A 69 0.58 -12.65 21.72
C GLU A 69 -0.88 -12.68 21.26
N SER A 70 -1.60 -11.57 21.44
CA SER A 70 -3.01 -11.42 21.08
C SER A 70 -3.19 -11.28 19.57
N LEU A 71 -3.99 -12.17 18.96
CA LEU A 71 -4.28 -12.12 17.53
C LEU A 71 -4.98 -10.82 17.13
N ALA A 72 -5.97 -10.37 17.92
CA ALA A 72 -6.64 -9.10 17.68
C ALA A 72 -5.67 -7.91 17.72
N ASP A 73 -4.73 -7.89 18.66
CA ASP A 73 -3.74 -6.82 18.76
C ASP A 73 -2.71 -6.88 17.63
N GLU A 74 -2.33 -8.08 17.16
CA GLU A 74 -1.47 -8.26 15.99
C GLU A 74 -2.14 -7.71 14.74
N ILE A 75 -3.41 -8.05 14.51
CA ILE A 75 -4.20 -7.51 13.39
C ILE A 75 -4.29 -5.98 13.49
N ALA A 76 -4.59 -5.44 14.67
CA ALA A 76 -4.65 -4.00 14.88
C ALA A 76 -3.29 -3.32 14.63
N GLN A 77 -2.18 -3.95 15.04
CA GLN A 77 -0.82 -3.46 14.78
C GLN A 77 -0.50 -3.51 13.28
N ALA A 78 -0.92 -4.55 12.55
CA ALA A 78 -0.75 -4.62 11.10
C ALA A 78 -1.48 -3.45 10.42
N PHE A 79 -2.68 -3.10 10.88
CA PHE A 79 -3.41 -1.92 10.36
C PHE A 79 -2.67 -0.60 10.63
N ARG A 80 -2.10 -0.43 11.83
CA ARG A 80 -1.24 0.72 12.14
C ARG A 80 0.01 0.77 11.26
N ASN A 81 0.62 -0.38 10.95
CA ASN A 81 1.78 -0.43 10.08
C ASN A 81 1.44 -0.11 8.61
N VAL A 82 0.26 -0.51 8.13
CA VAL A 82 -0.28 -0.05 6.84
C VAL A 82 -0.45 1.46 6.82
N GLU A 83 -1.08 2.05 7.84
CA GLU A 83 -1.27 3.50 7.96
C GLU A 83 0.07 4.26 7.93
N ARG A 84 1.02 3.85 8.78
CA ARG A 84 2.38 4.41 8.84
C ARG A 84 3.07 4.36 7.47
N THR A 85 2.97 3.23 6.79
CA THR A 85 3.61 3.02 5.49
C THR A 85 2.95 3.87 4.39
N LEU A 86 1.62 3.91 4.33
CA LEU A 86 0.88 4.74 3.37
C LEU A 86 1.21 6.23 3.55
N ALA A 87 1.33 6.70 4.79
CA ALA A 87 1.62 8.09 5.11
C ALA A 87 2.94 8.57 4.49
N THR A 88 3.94 7.70 4.38
CA THR A 88 5.23 8.03 3.73
C THR A 88 5.09 8.46 2.27
N ALA A 89 4.06 7.94 1.58
CA ALA A 89 3.75 8.23 0.18
C ALA A 89 2.61 9.26 0.01
N GLY A 90 2.18 9.89 1.12
CA GLY A 90 1.07 10.84 1.15
C GLY A 90 -0.29 10.18 0.89
N ALA A 91 -0.47 8.93 1.32
CA ALA A 91 -1.74 8.22 1.31
C ALA A 91 -2.18 7.86 2.73
N GLY A 92 -3.43 7.42 2.86
CA GLY A 92 -4.06 6.99 4.10
C GLY A 92 -5.06 5.88 3.82
N TRP A 93 -5.67 5.32 4.86
CA TRP A 93 -6.65 4.24 4.69
C TRP A 93 -7.86 4.65 3.85
N GLU A 94 -8.28 5.91 3.95
CA GLU A 94 -9.33 6.53 3.14
C GLU A 94 -9.06 6.49 1.62
N HIS A 95 -7.80 6.26 1.23
CA HIS A 95 -7.38 6.14 -0.16
C HIS A 95 -7.29 4.67 -0.64
N VAL A 96 -7.41 3.68 0.26
CA VAL A 96 -7.21 2.27 -0.05
C VAL A 96 -8.38 1.71 -0.87
N VAL A 97 -8.07 1.12 -2.02
CA VAL A 97 -9.07 0.52 -2.92
C VAL A 97 -9.01 -1.01 -2.94
N HIS A 98 -7.85 -1.60 -2.64
CA HIS A 98 -7.62 -3.04 -2.72
C HIS A 98 -6.78 -3.53 -1.55
N VAL A 99 -7.23 -4.63 -0.94
CA VAL A 99 -6.57 -5.31 0.17
C VAL A 99 -6.37 -6.78 -0.15
N ASN A 100 -5.17 -7.29 0.05
CA ASN A 100 -4.91 -8.72 0.23
C ASN A 100 -4.48 -8.96 1.68
N SER A 101 -5.04 -9.97 2.32
CA SER A 101 -4.55 -10.42 3.62
C SER A 101 -4.24 -11.92 3.62
N TYR A 102 -3.10 -12.26 4.22
CA TYR A 102 -2.55 -13.60 4.29
C TYR A 102 -2.52 -14.05 5.75
N HIS A 103 -2.96 -15.28 6.01
CA HIS A 103 -3.20 -15.77 7.38
C HIS A 103 -2.57 -17.13 7.60
N VAL A 104 -1.87 -17.31 8.72
CA VAL A 104 -1.33 -18.60 9.19
C VAL A 104 -2.23 -19.15 10.30
N GLY A 105 -2.43 -20.47 10.33
CA GLY A 105 -3.26 -21.11 11.36
C GLY A 105 -4.76 -21.13 11.05
N GLY A 106 -5.16 -20.74 9.84
CA GLY A 106 -6.55 -20.77 9.38
C GLY A 106 -7.31 -19.47 9.62
N PHE A 107 -8.65 -19.58 9.76
CA PHE A 107 -9.55 -18.43 9.87
C PHE A 107 -10.50 -18.56 11.06
N PRO A 108 -10.01 -18.42 12.30
CA PRO A 108 -10.91 -18.35 13.45
C PRO A 108 -11.85 -17.13 13.30
N PRO A 109 -13.10 -17.20 13.82
CA PRO A 109 -14.08 -16.13 13.65
C PRO A 109 -13.58 -14.73 14.03
N GLU A 110 -12.71 -14.65 15.04
CA GLU A 110 -12.07 -13.42 15.51
C GLU A 110 -11.34 -12.66 14.39
N VAL A 111 -10.71 -13.34 13.43
CA VAL A 111 -10.01 -12.69 12.31
C VAL A 111 -10.98 -11.81 11.52
N ASN A 112 -12.11 -12.37 11.09
CA ASN A 112 -13.07 -11.63 10.26
C ASN A 112 -13.82 -10.56 11.06
N GLU A 113 -14.06 -10.82 12.35
CA GLU A 113 -14.63 -9.83 13.26
C GLU A 113 -13.73 -8.58 13.38
N VAL A 114 -12.45 -8.79 13.73
CA VAL A 114 -11.47 -7.70 13.91
C VAL A 114 -11.19 -6.99 12.59
N MET A 115 -10.93 -7.72 11.49
CA MET A 115 -10.70 -7.13 10.16
C MET A 115 -11.87 -6.25 9.73
N SER A 116 -13.11 -6.74 9.86
CA SER A 116 -14.28 -5.97 9.43
C SER A 116 -14.54 -4.73 10.30
N LYS A 117 -14.28 -4.82 11.61
CA LYS A 117 -14.35 -3.67 12.54
C LYS A 117 -13.32 -2.60 12.16
N LEU A 118 -12.08 -3.01 11.88
CA LEU A 118 -11.01 -2.10 11.49
C LEU A 118 -11.26 -1.48 10.12
N PHE A 119 -11.76 -2.23 9.13
CA PHE A 119 -12.16 -1.64 7.85
C PHE A 119 -13.22 -0.54 8.02
N ARG A 120 -14.26 -0.77 8.82
CA ARG A 120 -15.28 0.26 9.11
C ARG A 120 -14.72 1.46 9.86
N HIS A 121 -13.74 1.24 10.74
CA HIS A 121 -13.09 2.32 11.49
C HIS A 121 -12.22 3.21 10.58
N TYR A 122 -11.35 2.59 9.78
CA TYR A 122 -10.37 3.27 8.95
C TYR A 122 -10.93 3.77 7.61
N MET A 123 -11.97 3.12 7.08
CA MET A 123 -12.64 3.47 5.83
C MET A 123 -14.16 3.60 6.06
N PRO A 124 -14.62 4.59 6.84
CA PRO A 124 -16.05 4.74 7.14
C PRO A 124 -16.88 5.12 5.90
N ASN A 125 -16.25 5.66 4.86
CA ASN A 125 -16.92 6.18 3.67
C ASN A 125 -16.91 5.23 2.46
N HIS A 126 -16.20 4.10 2.53
CA HIS A 126 -16.18 3.07 1.48
C HIS A 126 -15.69 1.72 2.02
N ALA A 127 -15.98 0.64 1.30
CA ALA A 127 -15.35 -0.65 1.55
C ALA A 127 -14.33 -0.93 0.42
N PRO A 128 -13.12 -1.46 0.71
CA PRO A 128 -12.19 -1.86 -0.32
C PRO A 128 -12.65 -3.18 -0.96
N ILE A 129 -12.17 -3.47 -2.18
CA ILE A 129 -12.16 -4.87 -2.62
C ILE A 129 -11.16 -5.65 -1.75
N TRP A 130 -11.52 -6.85 -1.31
CA TRP A 130 -10.71 -7.62 -0.38
C TRP A 130 -10.63 -9.10 -0.79
N THR A 131 -9.42 -9.65 -0.77
CA THR A 131 -9.18 -11.10 -0.86
C THR A 131 -8.41 -11.56 0.36
N GLN A 132 -8.90 -12.63 0.98
CA GLN A 132 -8.32 -13.27 2.15
C GLN A 132 -7.79 -14.66 1.76
N VAL A 133 -6.55 -14.99 2.12
CA VAL A 133 -5.87 -16.23 1.73
C VAL A 133 -5.19 -16.88 2.92
N GLY A 134 -5.33 -18.21 3.04
CA GLY A 134 -4.63 -19.00 4.04
C GLY A 134 -3.29 -19.43 3.48
N VAL A 135 -2.22 -19.26 4.26
CA VAL A 135 -0.85 -19.57 3.84
C VAL A 135 -0.15 -20.43 4.88
N ALA A 136 0.88 -21.16 4.45
CA ALA A 136 1.64 -22.04 5.35
C ALA A 136 2.58 -21.28 6.30
N ALA A 137 3.11 -20.13 5.87
CA ALA A 137 4.06 -19.32 6.63
C ALA A 137 4.08 -17.86 6.14
N LEU A 138 4.64 -16.98 6.97
CA LEU A 138 4.86 -15.54 6.70
C LEU A 138 6.33 -15.18 7.02
N GLY A 139 6.69 -13.89 6.88
CA GLY A 139 8.08 -13.42 6.97
C GLY A 139 8.77 -13.64 8.33
N LEU A 140 8.02 -13.67 9.44
CA LEU A 140 8.53 -14.02 10.77
C LEU A 140 7.83 -15.29 11.29
N PRO A 141 8.52 -16.16 12.05
CA PRO A 141 7.92 -17.41 12.54
C PRO A 141 6.66 -17.23 13.40
N THR A 142 6.54 -16.10 14.09
CA THR A 142 5.43 -15.78 15.00
C THR A 142 4.30 -14.99 14.33
N MET A 143 4.48 -14.56 13.07
CA MET A 143 3.43 -13.84 12.35
C MET A 143 2.25 -14.75 12.03
N ARG A 144 1.05 -14.25 12.27
CA ARG A 144 -0.22 -14.89 11.91
C ARG A 144 -0.97 -14.11 10.84
N ILE A 145 -0.66 -12.83 10.64
CA ILE A 145 -1.27 -12.00 9.60
C ILE A 145 -0.24 -11.12 8.86
N GLU A 146 -0.45 -10.97 7.56
CA GLU A 146 0.22 -9.97 6.73
C GLU A 146 -0.78 -9.30 5.78
N ILE A 147 -0.75 -7.97 5.68
CA ILE A 147 -1.68 -7.16 4.89
C ILE A 147 -0.93 -6.38 3.83
N ARG A 148 -1.34 -6.51 2.58
CA ARG A 148 -0.84 -5.72 1.44
C ARG A 148 -1.98 -4.89 0.87
N VAL A 149 -1.73 -3.61 0.58
CA VAL A 149 -2.75 -2.73 0.01
C VAL A 149 -2.29 -1.97 -1.22
N THR A 150 -3.27 -1.52 -1.99
CA THR A 150 -3.14 -0.50 -3.02
C THR A 150 -4.06 0.67 -2.69
N ALA A 151 -3.53 1.88 -2.78
CA ALA A 151 -4.28 3.13 -2.59
C ALA A 151 -4.19 4.03 -3.84
N ILE A 152 -5.24 4.83 -4.04
CA ILE A 152 -5.31 5.85 -5.09
C ILE A 152 -5.52 7.21 -4.42
N VAL A 153 -4.56 8.11 -4.61
CA VAL A 153 -4.60 9.49 -4.08
C VAL A 153 -5.26 10.40 -5.13
N PRO A 154 -6.14 11.35 -4.75
CA PRO A 154 -6.73 12.33 -5.66
C PRO A 154 -5.71 13.30 -6.28
#